data_AF-A0A950YEE7-F1
#
_entry.id   AF-A0A950YEE7-F1
#
_cell.length_a   1.000
_cell.length_b   1.000
_cell.length_c   1.000
_cell.angle_alpha   90.00
_cell.angle_beta   90.00
_cell.angle_gamma   90.00
#
_symmetry.space_group_name_H-M   'P 1'
#
loop_
_entity.id
_entity.type
_entity.pdbx_description
1 polymer ?
#
loop_
_entity_poly.entity_id
_entity_poly.type
_entity_poly.pdbx_seq_one_letter_code
_entity_poly.pdbx_strand_id
1 'polypeptide(L)'
;GEEIGGLESEIAWFPDRTYGGRTYVPGVARTTGGYELFGFVSFNEGAQGPSDFEASVDFTAELAEANPDWKLDLNDEVIGTWRGEQGKTADMTLVWGVPLVPGGAVVTAELANLAVDQSELVEDRFTLIAPDNYRSDFLEIRLWSKGGDELAGESLYVEDDED
;
A
#
# COMPACT_ATOMS: atom_id res chain seq x y z
N GLY A 1 2.41 -18.68 14.78
CA GLY A 1 3.20 -19.61 13.97
C GLY A 1 2.32 -20.73 13.45
N GLU A 2 2.08 -21.75 14.25
CA GLU A 2 1.24 -22.91 13.88
C GLU A 2 -0.22 -22.51 13.58
N GLU A 3 -0.73 -21.47 14.26
CA GLU A 3 -2.08 -20.90 14.04
C GLU A 3 -2.27 -20.20 12.69
N ILE A 4 -1.20 -19.70 12.06
CA ILE A 4 -1.29 -19.03 10.75
C ILE A 4 -1.58 -20.05 9.65
N GLY A 5 -1.11 -21.29 9.81
CA GLY A 5 -1.28 -22.35 8.80
C GLY A 5 -0.34 -22.21 7.59
N GLY A 6 -0.66 -22.93 6.51
CA GLY A 6 0.06 -22.87 5.24
C GLY A 6 -0.61 -21.90 4.26
N LEU A 7 0.00 -21.68 3.09
CA LEU A 7 -0.62 -20.88 2.02
C LEU A 7 -1.80 -21.64 1.40
N GLU A 8 -2.92 -20.95 1.23
CA GLU A 8 -4.09 -21.43 0.47
C GLU A 8 -4.05 -21.02 -1.00
N SER A 9 -3.30 -19.97 -1.32
CA SER A 9 -3.19 -19.41 -2.67
C SER A 9 -1.73 -19.20 -3.08
N GLU A 10 -1.51 -19.01 -4.38
CA GLU A 10 -0.30 -18.36 -4.85
C GLU A 10 -0.27 -16.90 -4.36
N ILE A 11 0.93 -16.30 -4.36
CA ILE A 11 1.10 -14.90 -3.98
C ILE A 11 0.50 -14.02 -5.08
N ALA A 12 -0.41 -13.15 -4.68
CA ALA A 12 -0.94 -12.08 -5.50
C ALA A 12 0.03 -10.90 -5.48
N TRP A 13 0.86 -10.79 -6.52
CA TRP A 13 1.83 -9.69 -6.67
C TRP A 13 1.18 -8.39 -7.16
N PHE A 14 1.70 -7.27 -6.69
CA PHE A 14 1.29 -5.92 -7.07
C PHE A 14 2.34 -5.30 -8.01
N PRO A 15 1.99 -4.24 -8.78
CA PRO A 15 2.95 -3.52 -9.59
C PRO A 15 4.16 -3.07 -8.76
N ASP A 16 5.35 -3.13 -9.35
CA ASP A 16 6.54 -2.67 -8.65
C ASP A 16 6.59 -1.14 -8.55
N ARG A 17 7.34 -0.64 -7.56
CA ARG A 17 7.63 0.78 -7.45
C ARG A 17 9.04 1.01 -6.89
N THR A 18 9.74 2.00 -7.42
CA THR A 18 11.14 2.28 -7.05
C THR A 18 11.24 3.56 -6.22
N TYR A 19 11.96 3.47 -5.10
CA TYR A 19 12.34 4.63 -4.27
C TYR A 19 13.77 4.50 -3.78
N GLY A 20 14.52 5.60 -3.77
CA GLY A 20 15.89 5.62 -3.23
C GLY A 20 16.88 4.68 -3.92
N GLY A 21 16.63 4.28 -5.17
CA GLY A 21 17.45 3.32 -5.92
C GLY A 21 17.10 1.85 -5.66
N ARG A 22 16.04 1.59 -4.90
CA ARG A 22 15.54 0.26 -4.57
C ARG A 22 14.13 0.06 -5.12
N THR A 23 13.89 -1.07 -5.76
CA THR A 23 12.58 -1.47 -6.29
C THR A 23 11.88 -2.35 -5.27
N TYR A 24 10.58 -2.12 -5.06
CA TYR A 24 9.71 -2.84 -4.14
C TYR A 24 8.60 -3.51 -4.95
N VAL A 25 8.35 -4.80 -4.67
CA VAL A 25 7.31 -5.61 -5.30
C VAL A 25 6.42 -6.16 -4.19
N PRO A 26 5.28 -5.50 -3.90
CA PRO A 26 4.37 -5.94 -2.87
C PRO A 26 3.63 -7.21 -3.26
N GLY A 27 3.16 -7.96 -2.27
CA GLY A 27 2.39 -9.17 -2.47
C GLY A 27 1.50 -9.49 -1.27
N VAL A 28 0.38 -10.16 -1.55
CA VAL A 28 -0.49 -10.74 -0.51
C VAL A 28 -0.76 -12.22 -0.76
N ALA A 29 -1.07 -12.98 0.28
CA ALA A 29 -1.50 -14.37 0.16
C ALA A 29 -2.41 -14.80 1.32
N ARG A 30 -3.42 -15.63 1.05
CA ARG A 30 -4.32 -16.16 2.07
C ARG A 30 -3.73 -17.42 2.70
N THR A 31 -4.00 -17.63 3.99
CA THR A 31 -3.51 -18.79 4.73
C THR A 31 -4.63 -19.70 5.21
N THR A 32 -4.31 -20.97 5.46
CA THR A 32 -5.29 -21.96 5.96
C THR A 32 -5.79 -21.67 7.36
N GLY A 33 -5.11 -20.78 8.08
CA GLY A 33 -5.54 -20.26 9.38
C GLY A 33 -6.55 -19.12 9.30
N GLY A 34 -6.92 -18.68 8.09
CA GLY A 34 -7.85 -17.57 7.88
C GLY A 34 -7.20 -16.18 7.91
N TYR A 35 -5.87 -16.10 7.83
CA TYR A 35 -5.13 -14.84 7.81
C TYR A 35 -4.82 -14.40 6.38
N GLU A 36 -4.50 -13.13 6.21
CA GLU A 36 -3.77 -12.63 5.05
C GLU A 36 -2.32 -12.35 5.46
N LEU A 37 -1.38 -12.84 4.67
CA LEU A 37 0.01 -12.38 4.68
C LEU A 37 0.12 -11.21 3.71
N PHE A 38 0.78 -10.14 4.13
CA PHE A 38 1.05 -8.98 3.29
C PHE A 38 2.48 -8.51 3.50
N GLY A 39 3.11 -8.02 2.44
CA GLY A 39 4.48 -7.53 2.51
C GLY A 39 5.07 -7.30 1.13
N PHE A 40 6.40 -7.33 1.03
CA PHE A 40 7.08 -7.09 -0.24
C PHE A 40 8.42 -7.82 -0.34
N VAL A 41 8.88 -7.99 -1.57
CA VAL A 41 10.29 -8.25 -1.89
C VAL A 41 10.87 -6.96 -2.46
N SER A 42 12.11 -6.63 -2.10
CA SER A 42 12.81 -5.46 -2.61
C SER A 42 14.23 -5.80 -3.05
N PHE A 43 14.77 -5.02 -3.99
CA PHE A 43 16.10 -5.25 -4.55
C PHE A 43 16.66 -3.97 -5.18
N ASN A 44 17.98 -3.94 -5.37
CA ASN A 44 18.64 -2.88 -6.12
C ASN A 44 18.69 -3.26 -7.61
N GLU A 45 18.33 -2.33 -8.48
CA GLU A 45 18.50 -2.49 -9.92
C GLU A 45 19.99 -2.38 -10.28
N GLY A 46 20.53 -3.41 -10.93
CA GLY A 46 21.96 -3.52 -11.25
C GLY A 46 22.21 -3.84 -12.72
N ALA A 47 23.37 -3.43 -13.24
CA ALA A 47 23.76 -3.70 -14.64
C ALA A 47 23.86 -5.21 -14.98
N GLN A 48 23.99 -6.07 -13.96
CA GLN A 48 24.03 -7.53 -14.09
C GLN A 48 22.69 -8.19 -13.72
N GLY A 49 21.65 -7.39 -13.51
CA GLY A 49 20.36 -7.82 -12.96
C GLY A 49 20.17 -7.41 -11.49
N PRO A 50 19.00 -7.75 -10.92
CA PRO A 50 18.66 -7.48 -9.52
C PRO A 50 19.67 -8.02 -8.50
N SER A 51 19.98 -7.22 -7.48
CA SER A 51 20.85 -7.61 -6.35
C SER A 51 20.30 -7.14 -5.01
N ASP A 52 20.95 -7.53 -3.91
CA ASP A 52 20.65 -7.05 -2.56
C ASP A 52 19.19 -7.25 -2.16
N PHE A 53 18.68 -8.46 -2.40
CA PHE A 53 17.29 -8.82 -2.10
C PHE A 53 17.00 -8.77 -0.60
N GLU A 54 15.89 -8.15 -0.24
CA GLU A 54 15.31 -8.18 1.10
C GLU A 54 13.80 -8.44 0.99
N ALA A 55 13.20 -8.97 2.04
CA ALA A 55 11.76 -9.16 2.12
C ALA A 55 11.27 -8.79 3.52
N SER A 56 10.09 -8.16 3.57
CA SER A 56 9.31 -7.92 4.79
C SER A 56 7.96 -8.60 4.61
N VAL A 57 7.44 -9.19 5.67
CA VAL A 57 6.11 -9.82 5.69
C VAL A 57 5.53 -9.74 7.09
N ASP A 58 4.26 -9.36 7.16
CA ASP A 58 3.44 -9.47 8.35
C ASP A 58 2.11 -10.17 8.00
N PHE A 59 1.22 -10.31 8.98
CA PHE A 59 -0.06 -10.97 8.81
C PHE A 59 -1.18 -10.27 9.57
N THR A 60 -2.39 -10.36 9.03
CA THR A 60 -3.60 -9.80 9.64
C THR A 60 -4.77 -10.77 9.60
N ALA A 61 -5.66 -10.66 10.58
CA ALA A 61 -6.97 -11.31 10.59
C ALA A 61 -8.09 -10.37 10.15
N GLU A 62 -7.79 -9.07 10.01
CA GLU A 62 -8.71 -8.07 9.48
C GLU A 62 -8.73 -8.18 7.95
N LEU A 63 -9.90 -8.46 7.40
CA LEU A 63 -10.05 -8.84 6.00
C LEU A 63 -11.17 -8.04 5.35
N ALA A 64 -11.03 -7.73 4.06
CA ALA A 64 -12.08 -7.05 3.31
C ALA A 64 -13.44 -7.79 3.37
N GLU A 65 -13.45 -9.13 3.45
CA GLU A 65 -14.71 -9.88 3.56
C GLU A 65 -15.45 -9.66 4.89
N ALA A 66 -14.72 -9.28 5.94
CA ALA A 66 -15.28 -8.98 7.27
C ALA A 66 -15.66 -7.49 7.41
N ASN A 67 -15.23 -6.63 6.50
CA ASN A 67 -15.38 -5.17 6.55
C ASN A 67 -16.07 -4.64 5.28
N PRO A 68 -17.40 -4.84 5.12
CA PRO A 68 -18.12 -4.56 3.88
C PRO A 68 -18.29 -3.06 3.56
N ASP A 69 -18.01 -2.20 4.54
CA ASP A 69 -18.03 -0.76 4.41
C ASP A 69 -16.76 -0.21 3.75
N TRP A 70 -15.65 -0.94 3.79
CA TRP A 70 -14.41 -0.56 3.11
C TRP A 70 -14.63 -0.40 1.60
N LYS A 71 -13.91 0.55 1.02
CA LYS A 71 -13.94 0.85 -0.42
C LYS A 71 -12.62 0.55 -1.11
N LEU A 72 -11.54 0.56 -0.35
CA LEU A 72 -10.21 0.09 -0.73
C LEU A 72 -9.73 -0.90 0.34
N ASP A 73 -9.09 -1.97 -0.09
CA ASP A 73 -8.34 -2.86 0.78
C ASP A 73 -6.87 -2.46 0.72
N LEU A 74 -6.35 -1.91 1.80
CA LEU A 74 -5.08 -1.20 1.85
C LEU A 74 -4.09 -1.90 2.78
N ASN A 75 -2.85 -1.95 2.34
CA ASN A 75 -1.69 -2.34 3.13
C ASN A 75 -0.60 -1.28 2.99
N ASP A 76 0.20 -1.10 4.03
CA ASP A 76 1.31 -0.16 4.03
C ASP A 76 2.55 -0.68 4.79
N GLU A 77 3.71 -0.09 4.47
CA GLU A 77 4.95 -0.22 5.24
C GLU A 77 5.78 1.05 5.12
N VAL A 78 6.33 1.53 6.24
CA VAL A 78 7.37 2.57 6.24
C VAL A 78 8.69 2.02 5.70
N ILE A 79 9.10 2.47 4.51
CA ILE A 79 10.31 2.02 3.81
C ILE A 79 11.48 3.01 3.91
N GLY A 80 11.29 4.15 4.57
CA GLY A 80 12.34 5.12 4.80
C GLY A 80 11.86 6.43 5.40
N THR A 81 12.69 7.46 5.31
CA THR A 81 12.38 8.79 5.84
C THR A 81 12.66 9.85 4.78
N TRP A 82 11.71 10.76 4.57
CA TRP A 82 11.87 11.94 3.74
C TRP A 82 12.19 13.17 4.59
N ARG A 83 13.01 14.08 4.05
CA ARG A 83 13.40 15.32 4.72
C ARG A 83 12.65 16.51 4.14
N GLY A 84 11.83 17.12 4.97
CA GLY A 84 11.12 18.35 4.66
C GLY A 84 11.80 19.60 5.25
N GLU A 85 11.08 20.72 5.19
CA GLU A 85 11.60 22.01 5.62
C GLU A 85 11.75 22.10 7.14
N GLN A 86 12.60 23.03 7.60
CA GLN A 86 12.81 23.34 9.03
C GLN A 86 13.20 22.11 9.88
N GLY A 87 13.85 21.13 9.27
CA GLY A 87 14.26 19.89 9.93
C GLY A 87 13.10 18.92 10.21
N LYS A 88 11.90 19.18 9.67
CA LYS A 88 10.79 18.23 9.73
C LYS A 88 11.06 17.04 8.81
N THR A 89 10.56 15.89 9.21
CA THR A 89 10.64 14.64 8.45
C THR A 89 9.25 14.07 8.23
N ALA A 90 9.11 13.26 7.19
CA ALA A 90 7.95 12.43 6.92
C ALA A 90 8.41 10.97 6.82
N ASP A 91 7.53 10.05 7.15
CA ASP A 91 7.77 8.63 6.89
C ASP A 91 7.54 8.39 5.40
N MET A 92 8.50 7.75 4.71
CA MET A 92 8.27 7.37 3.32
C MET A 92 7.59 6.01 3.32
N THR A 93 6.34 5.98 2.91
CA THR A 93 5.44 4.83 3.07
C THR A 93 5.17 4.21 1.70
N LEU A 94 5.39 2.90 1.61
CA LEU A 94 4.92 2.05 0.52
C LEU A 94 3.47 1.68 0.82
N VAL A 95 2.56 1.90 -0.12
CA VAL A 95 1.14 1.57 0.01
C VAL A 95 0.73 0.72 -1.17
N TRP A 96 -0.01 -0.37 -0.94
CA TRP A 96 -0.56 -1.20 -2.01
C TRP A 96 -1.94 -1.71 -1.65
N GLY A 97 -2.75 -2.01 -2.67
CA GLY A 97 -4.12 -2.39 -2.41
C GLY A 97 -4.95 -2.69 -3.65
N VAL A 98 -6.19 -3.05 -3.39
CA VAL A 98 -7.22 -3.32 -4.41
C VAL A 98 -8.48 -2.48 -4.15
N PRO A 99 -9.15 -1.99 -5.21
CA PRO A 99 -10.45 -1.37 -5.04
C PRO A 99 -11.54 -2.42 -4.80
N LEU A 100 -12.41 -2.14 -3.83
CA LEU A 100 -13.59 -2.97 -3.50
C LEU A 100 -14.86 -2.45 -4.18
N VAL A 101 -14.76 -1.34 -4.91
CA VAL A 101 -15.83 -0.78 -5.73
C VAL A 101 -15.45 -0.77 -7.22
N PRO A 102 -16.43 -0.95 -8.12
CA PRO A 102 -16.15 -1.02 -9.56
C PRO A 102 -15.88 0.36 -10.16
N GLY A 103 -15.22 0.38 -11.32
CA GLY A 103 -15.08 1.57 -12.17
C GLY A 103 -13.82 2.40 -11.93
N GLY A 104 -12.95 1.97 -11.01
CA GLY A 104 -11.64 2.54 -10.77
C GLY A 104 -10.74 2.48 -12.00
N ALA A 105 -9.86 3.47 -12.15
CA ALA A 105 -8.86 3.54 -13.21
C ALA A 105 -7.51 4.06 -12.70
N VAL A 106 -7.53 5.03 -11.80
CA VAL A 106 -6.33 5.67 -11.23
C VAL A 106 -6.48 5.74 -9.72
N VAL A 107 -5.37 5.56 -9.00
CA VAL A 107 -5.28 5.76 -7.56
C VAL A 107 -4.26 6.85 -7.26
N THR A 108 -4.58 7.75 -6.34
CA THR A 108 -3.68 8.80 -5.85
C THR A 108 -3.36 8.59 -4.38
N ALA A 109 -2.11 8.89 -3.99
CA ALA A 109 -1.76 9.16 -2.60
C ALA A 109 -1.77 10.67 -2.40
N GLU A 110 -2.58 11.17 -1.48
CA GLU A 110 -2.80 12.59 -1.23
C GLU A 110 -2.33 12.97 0.17
N LEU A 111 -1.44 13.96 0.24
CA LEU A 111 -0.99 14.54 1.50
C LEU A 111 -1.40 16.01 1.52
N ALA A 112 -2.14 16.43 2.55
CA ALA A 112 -2.69 17.78 2.67
C ALA A 112 -3.50 18.20 1.42
N ASN A 113 -4.34 17.31 0.89
CA ASN A 113 -5.15 17.48 -0.33
C ASN A 113 -4.33 17.74 -1.62
N LEU A 114 -3.07 17.30 -1.64
CA LEU A 114 -2.23 17.33 -2.83
C LEU A 114 -1.85 15.90 -3.20
N ALA A 115 -2.16 15.49 -4.43
CA ALA A 115 -1.63 14.25 -5.00
C ALA A 115 -0.10 14.33 -5.07
N VAL A 116 0.56 13.56 -4.20
CA VAL A 116 2.02 13.44 -4.12
C VAL A 116 2.51 12.21 -4.87
N ASP A 117 1.62 11.25 -5.12
CA ASP A 117 1.91 10.09 -5.94
C ASP A 117 0.65 9.57 -6.65
N GLN A 118 0.83 8.84 -7.76
CA GLN A 118 -0.29 8.23 -8.50
C GLN A 118 0.10 6.91 -9.18
N SER A 119 -0.90 6.07 -9.45
CA SER A 119 -0.77 4.83 -10.22
C SER A 119 -2.03 4.56 -11.04
N GLU A 120 -1.88 4.03 -12.25
CA GLU A 120 -2.99 3.34 -12.91
C GLU A 120 -3.23 2.00 -12.20
N LEU A 121 -4.46 1.49 -12.27
CA LEU A 121 -4.76 0.13 -11.86
C LEU A 121 -4.23 -0.86 -12.91
N VAL A 122 -3.49 -1.86 -12.45
CA VAL A 122 -3.04 -2.99 -13.27
C VAL A 122 -3.65 -4.25 -12.68
N GLU A 123 -4.54 -4.92 -13.43
CA GLU A 123 -5.29 -6.09 -12.93
C GLU A 123 -5.98 -5.80 -11.58
N ASP A 124 -6.60 -4.61 -11.47
CA ASP A 124 -7.25 -4.10 -10.26
C ASP A 124 -6.32 -3.96 -9.04
N ARG A 125 -5.00 -3.83 -9.26
CA ARG A 125 -3.99 -3.62 -8.21
C ARG A 125 -3.23 -2.33 -8.43
N PHE A 126 -2.74 -1.74 -7.34
CA PHE A 126 -1.86 -0.59 -7.38
C PHE A 126 -0.79 -0.66 -6.29
N THR A 127 0.28 0.10 -6.52
CA THR A 127 1.33 0.37 -5.55
C THR A 127 1.66 1.86 -5.61
N LEU A 128 1.79 2.53 -4.49
CA LEU A 128 2.15 3.94 -4.32
C LEU A 128 3.33 4.05 -3.34
N ILE A 129 4.13 5.09 -3.47
CA ILE A 129 5.16 5.46 -2.50
C ILE A 129 5.05 6.96 -2.25
N ALA A 130 4.69 7.34 -1.03
CA ALA A 130 4.44 8.73 -0.68
C ALA A 130 4.92 9.07 0.73
N PRO A 131 5.27 10.35 0.99
CA PRO A 131 5.51 10.82 2.35
C PRO A 131 4.21 10.84 3.15
N ASP A 132 4.27 10.35 4.38
CA ASP A 132 3.17 10.28 5.34
C ASP A 132 3.57 10.93 6.68
N ASN A 133 2.56 11.21 7.52
CA ASN A 133 2.72 11.77 8.86
C ASN A 133 3.59 13.04 8.85
N TYR A 134 3.32 13.94 7.92
CA TYR A 134 4.08 15.17 7.75
C TYR A 134 3.29 16.36 8.25
N ARG A 135 3.81 17.06 9.26
CA ARG A 135 3.16 18.25 9.84
C ARG A 135 1.72 18.00 10.33
N SER A 136 1.46 16.79 10.82
CA SER A 136 0.14 16.34 11.27
C SER A 136 -0.89 16.13 10.16
N ASP A 137 -0.46 16.14 8.89
CA ASP A 137 -1.23 15.60 7.78
C ASP A 137 -0.84 14.13 7.58
N PHE A 138 -1.84 13.29 7.36
CA PHE A 138 -1.70 11.87 7.04
C PHE A 138 -2.11 11.62 5.59
N LEU A 139 -1.63 10.51 5.02
CA LEU A 139 -1.99 10.11 3.67
C LEU A 139 -3.45 9.68 3.57
N GLU A 140 -4.11 10.21 2.53
CA GLU A 140 -5.37 9.70 2.03
C GLU A 140 -5.14 9.00 0.68
N ILE A 141 -5.73 7.83 0.50
CA ILE A 141 -5.69 7.09 -0.76
C ILE A 141 -7.02 7.26 -1.47
N ARG A 142 -7.00 7.79 -2.69
CA ARG A 142 -8.23 8.06 -3.46
C ARG A 142 -8.28 7.29 -4.76
N LEU A 143 -9.46 6.76 -5.05
CA LEU A 143 -9.78 6.03 -6.27
C LEU A 143 -10.54 6.92 -7.24
N TRP A 144 -10.08 6.96 -8.48
CA TRP A 144 -10.65 7.81 -9.53
C TRP A 144 -11.14 6.98 -10.71
N SER A 145 -12.29 7.37 -11.24
CA SER A 145 -12.82 6.86 -12.50
C SER A 145 -11.98 7.37 -13.67
N LYS A 146 -12.11 6.73 -14.83
CA LYS A 146 -11.50 7.23 -16.09
C LYS A 146 -12.00 8.62 -16.49
N GLY A 147 -13.18 9.03 -16.00
CA GLY A 147 -13.77 10.35 -16.21
C GLY A 147 -13.21 11.44 -15.29
N GLY A 148 -12.42 11.08 -14.27
CA GLY A 148 -11.95 11.99 -13.24
C GLY A 148 -12.92 12.19 -12.08
N ASP A 149 -13.94 11.33 -11.95
CA ASP A 149 -14.82 11.33 -10.77
C ASP A 149 -14.14 10.56 -9.64
N GLU A 150 -14.17 11.11 -8.42
CA GLU A 150 -13.76 10.39 -7.22
C GLU A 150 -14.79 9.29 -6.91
N LEU A 151 -14.31 8.06 -6.71
CA LEU A 151 -15.14 6.88 -6.44
C LEU A 151 -15.04 6.41 -4.99
N ALA A 152 -13.87 6.62 -4.37
CA ALA A 152 -13.60 6.27 -2.98
C ALA A 152 -12.41 7.07 -2.44
N GLY A 153 -12.37 7.24 -1.12
CA GLY A 153 -11.22 7.75 -0.38
C GLY A 153 -11.14 7.00 0.95
N GLU A 154 -9.95 6.52 1.30
CA GLU A 154 -9.67 5.80 2.55
C GLU A 154 -8.37 6.32 3.18
N SER A 155 -8.34 6.35 4.50
CA SER A 155 -7.14 6.65 5.30
C SER A 155 -6.40 5.34 5.63
N LEU A 156 -5.08 5.41 5.80
CA LEU A 156 -4.29 4.29 6.36
C LEU A 156 -4.57 4.06 7.85
N TYR A 157 -5.16 5.07 8.50
CA TYR A 157 -5.47 5.08 9.92
C TYR A 157 -6.98 5.04 10.13
N VAL A 158 -7.41 4.19 11.06
CA VAL A 158 -8.76 4.24 11.61
C VAL A 158 -8.82 5.44 12.55
N GLU A 159 -9.83 6.30 12.40
CA GLU A 159 -10.11 7.32 13.41
C GLU A 159 -10.46 6.60 14.71
N ASP A 160 -9.59 6.68 15.72
CA ASP A 160 -9.96 6.34 17.08
C ASP A 160 -11.05 7.36 17.47
N ASP A 161 -12.32 6.91 17.51
CA ASP A 161 -13.40 7.66 18.12
C ASP A 161 -13.00 7.95 19.58
N GLU A 162 -12.42 9.13 19.85
CA GLU A 162 -12.21 9.62 21.21
C GLU A 162 -13.59 9.82 21.86
N ASP A 163 -14.01 8.86 22.70
CA ASP A 163 -15.14 8.98 23.65
C ASP A 163 -15.03 10.21 24.58
#